data_AF-A0A832FWN1-F1
#
_entry.id   AF-A0A832FWN1-F1
#
_cell.length_a   1.000
_cell.length_b   1.000
_cell.length_c   1.000
_cell.angle_alpha   90.00
_cell.angle_beta   90.00
_cell.angle_gamma   90.00
#
_symmetry.space_group_name_H-M   'P 1'
#
loop_
_entity.id
_entity.type
_entity.pdbx_description
1 polymer ?
#
loop_
_entity_poly.entity_id
_entity_poly.type
_entity_poly.pdbx_seq_one_letter_code
_entity_poly.pdbx_strand_id
1 'polypeptide(L)'
;MSDDVKLSPVEAIKLQSRYLRGTIAEDLLEEKPNFSKENAQLLKHHGSYQQDDRDERAEIRAAGGGKSEKAYIFMVRTRVPGGKLTCDQFLAELDLADELGNTTLRITSRQGLQLHGVLKRNLRQVIRRINEVQLTTLAACGDVERNVMCCPAPHYHDPVHAELQALADRLAAHLAPRTRAYHDIWLKDLHSGEQLVFGPNG
;
A
#
# COMPACT_ATOMS: atom_id res chain seq x y z
N MET A 1 18.68 -12.73 34.49
CA MET A 1 17.25 -13.03 34.33
C MET A 1 16.89 -12.62 32.92
N SER A 2 16.75 -13.58 32.00
CA SER A 2 16.16 -13.29 30.69
C SER A 2 14.65 -13.25 30.92
N ASP A 3 14.09 -12.04 31.00
CA ASP A 3 12.65 -11.89 30.95
C ASP A 3 12.22 -12.35 29.56
N ASP A 4 11.68 -13.56 29.47
CA ASP A 4 11.19 -14.14 28.23
C ASP A 4 9.89 -13.41 27.86
N VAL A 5 10.05 -12.27 27.18
CA VAL A 5 8.95 -11.39 26.82
C VAL A 5 8.03 -12.14 25.85
N LYS A 6 6.82 -12.47 26.32
CA LYS A 6 5.79 -13.09 25.49
C LYS A 6 5.46 -12.20 24.30
N LEU A 7 5.91 -12.61 23.11
CA LEU A 7 5.68 -11.87 21.87
C LEU A 7 4.20 -11.86 21.48
N SER A 8 3.76 -10.74 20.91
CA SER A 8 2.45 -10.69 20.27
C SER A 8 2.44 -11.56 19.01
N PRO A 9 1.27 -12.03 18.54
CA PRO A 9 1.19 -12.76 17.28
C PRO A 9 1.74 -11.97 16.08
N VAL A 10 1.62 -10.64 16.09
CA VAL A 10 2.14 -9.78 15.01
C VAL A 10 3.67 -9.74 15.05
N GLU A 11 4.29 -9.73 16.23
CA GLU A 11 5.75 -9.83 16.35
C GLU A 11 6.27 -11.17 15.81
N ALA A 12 5.59 -12.27 16.12
CA ALA A 12 5.94 -13.59 15.59
C ALA A 12 5.86 -13.61 14.05
N ILE A 13 4.80 -13.05 13.46
CA ILE A 13 4.65 -12.92 12.00
C ILE A 13 5.81 -12.10 11.41
N LYS A 14 6.16 -10.95 12.01
CA LYS A 14 7.25 -10.09 11.53
C LYS A 14 8.59 -10.82 11.56
N LEU A 15 8.91 -11.54 12.64
CA LEU A 15 10.14 -12.31 12.77
C LEU A 15 10.27 -13.39 11.68
N GLN A 16 9.17 -14.07 11.37
CA GLN A 16 9.16 -15.17 10.37
C GLN A 16 9.06 -14.66 8.92
N SER A 17 8.71 -13.38 8.71
CA SER A 17 8.38 -12.82 7.40
C SER A 17 9.56 -12.61 6.45
N ARG A 18 10.82 -12.81 6.87
CA ARG A 18 12.01 -12.51 6.04
C ARG A 18 12.00 -11.05 5.54
N TYR A 19 11.92 -10.11 6.48
CA TYR A 19 11.83 -8.66 6.23
C TYR A 19 10.59 -8.24 5.43
N LEU A 20 9.41 -8.64 5.92
CA LEU A 20 8.09 -8.28 5.37
C LEU A 20 7.75 -8.93 4.03
N ARG A 21 8.52 -9.94 3.59
CA ARG A 21 8.27 -10.68 2.34
C ARG A 21 7.15 -11.71 2.49
N GLY A 22 7.17 -12.47 3.57
CA GLY A 22 6.24 -13.57 3.83
C GLY A 22 6.17 -14.54 2.65
N THR A 23 4.94 -14.93 2.32
CA THR A 23 4.57 -15.70 1.12
C THR A 23 3.60 -14.90 0.25
N ILE A 24 3.63 -13.56 0.31
CA ILE A 24 2.69 -12.68 -0.41
C ILE A 24 2.74 -12.94 -1.91
N ALA A 25 3.94 -13.15 -2.48
CA ALA A 25 4.11 -13.45 -3.90
C ALA A 25 3.43 -14.77 -4.30
N GLU A 26 3.48 -15.79 -3.43
CA GLU A 26 2.82 -17.07 -3.66
C GLU A 26 1.29 -16.89 -3.62
N ASP A 27 0.77 -16.20 -2.60
CA ASP A 27 -0.66 -15.88 -2.50
C ASP A 27 -1.15 -15.11 -3.73
N LEU A 28 -0.34 -14.20 -4.30
CA LEU A 28 -0.70 -13.43 -5.50
C LEU A 28 -0.84 -14.29 -6.76
N LEU A 29 -0.23 -15.46 -6.82
CA LEU A 29 -0.37 -16.43 -7.92
C LEU A 29 -1.60 -17.33 -7.74
N GLU A 30 -2.16 -17.40 -6.54
CA GLU A 30 -3.38 -18.17 -6.28
C GLU A 30 -4.64 -17.41 -6.72
N GLU A 31 -5.61 -18.13 -7.28
CA GLU A 31 -6.92 -17.58 -7.71
C GLU A 31 -7.85 -17.18 -6.54
N LYS A 32 -7.51 -17.57 -5.29
CA LYS A 32 -8.32 -17.23 -4.12
C LYS A 32 -8.43 -15.70 -4.01
N PRO A 33 -9.60 -15.13 -3.70
CA PRO A 33 -9.81 -13.68 -3.67
C PRO A 33 -9.14 -12.98 -2.46
N ASN A 34 -8.65 -13.75 -1.48
CA ASN A 34 -8.03 -13.25 -0.26
C ASN A 34 -6.59 -13.76 -0.08
N PHE A 35 -5.89 -13.15 0.86
CA PHE A 35 -4.61 -13.60 1.42
C PHE A 35 -4.83 -14.42 2.69
N SER A 36 -3.79 -15.16 3.07
CA SER A 36 -3.69 -15.77 4.41
C SER A 36 -3.74 -14.70 5.50
N LYS A 37 -4.01 -15.11 6.76
CA LYS A 37 -4.09 -14.16 7.88
C LYS A 37 -2.75 -13.47 8.12
N GLU A 38 -1.67 -14.22 7.96
CA GLU A 38 -0.29 -13.78 8.13
C GLU A 38 0.08 -12.77 7.04
N ASN A 39 -0.18 -13.09 5.77
CA ASN A 39 0.06 -12.17 4.66
C ASN A 39 -0.82 -10.94 4.73
N ALA A 40 -2.08 -11.05 5.20
CA ALA A 40 -2.94 -9.89 5.43
C ALA A 40 -2.38 -8.93 6.50
N GLN A 41 -1.61 -9.41 7.49
CA GLN A 41 -0.89 -8.54 8.41
C GLN A 41 0.33 -7.90 7.75
N LEU A 42 1.07 -8.66 6.94
CA LEU A 42 2.26 -8.16 6.25
C LEU A 42 1.89 -7.11 5.19
N LEU A 43 0.80 -7.29 4.44
CA LEU A 43 0.29 -6.37 3.42
C LEU A 43 0.15 -4.93 3.91
N LYS A 44 -0.15 -4.74 5.19
CA LYS A 44 -0.21 -3.40 5.80
C LYS A 44 1.10 -2.63 5.60
N HIS A 45 2.24 -3.29 5.69
CA HIS A 45 3.54 -2.64 5.48
C HIS A 45 3.82 -2.29 4.01
N HIS A 46 3.09 -2.91 3.09
CA HIS A 46 3.08 -2.61 1.65
C HIS A 46 1.99 -1.62 1.26
N GLY A 47 1.31 -1.03 2.25
CA GLY A 47 0.30 0.01 2.06
C GLY A 47 -1.08 -0.53 1.68
N SER A 48 -1.35 -1.82 1.86
CA SER A 48 -2.66 -2.40 1.54
C SER A 48 -3.35 -3.03 2.75
N TYR A 49 -4.68 -2.91 2.80
CA TYR A 49 -5.54 -3.63 3.74
C TYR A 49 -6.51 -4.52 3.00
N GLN A 50 -6.54 -5.80 3.35
CA GLN A 50 -7.67 -6.67 3.02
C GLN A 50 -8.89 -6.26 3.85
N GLN A 51 -10.02 -6.06 3.17
CA GLN A 51 -11.29 -5.64 3.70
C GLN A 51 -12.40 -6.62 3.27
N ASP A 52 -13.60 -6.35 3.72
CA ASP A 52 -14.81 -7.13 3.45
C ASP A 52 -15.90 -6.12 3.12
N ASP A 53 -16.35 -6.11 1.86
CA ASP A 53 -17.48 -5.29 1.43
C ASP A 53 -18.74 -5.83 2.10
N ARG A 54 -19.25 -5.05 3.06
CA ARG A 54 -20.35 -5.51 3.91
C ARG A 54 -21.68 -5.48 3.18
N ASP A 55 -21.81 -4.62 2.18
CA ASP A 55 -23.03 -4.43 1.40
C ASP A 55 -23.11 -5.55 0.36
N GLU A 56 -22.05 -5.77 -0.43
CA GLU A 56 -21.98 -6.90 -1.37
C GLU A 56 -22.12 -8.25 -0.64
N ARG A 57 -21.49 -8.41 0.53
CA ARG A 57 -21.68 -9.61 1.36
C ARG A 57 -23.13 -9.80 1.80
N ALA A 58 -23.87 -8.72 2.08
CA ALA A 58 -25.28 -8.82 2.44
C ALA A 58 -26.11 -9.32 1.25
N GLU A 59 -25.79 -8.87 0.03
CA GLU A 59 -26.42 -9.34 -1.21
C GLU A 59 -26.11 -10.81 -1.50
N ILE A 60 -24.85 -11.23 -1.40
CA ILE A 60 -24.43 -12.64 -1.55
C ILE A 60 -25.23 -13.54 -0.60
N ARG A 61 -25.38 -13.13 0.66
CA ARG A 61 -26.16 -13.88 1.65
C ARG A 61 -27.65 -13.92 1.31
N ALA A 62 -28.22 -12.81 0.83
CA ALA A 62 -29.61 -12.75 0.40
C ALA A 62 -29.86 -13.67 -0.81
N ALA A 63 -28.87 -13.85 -1.68
CA ALA A 63 -28.90 -14.76 -2.82
C ALA A 63 -28.65 -16.24 -2.45
N GLY A 64 -28.54 -16.58 -1.16
CA GLY A 64 -28.34 -17.95 -0.68
C GLY A 64 -26.88 -18.36 -0.47
N GLY A 65 -25.93 -17.42 -0.56
CA GLY A 65 -24.52 -17.63 -0.26
C GLY A 65 -24.23 -17.98 1.21
N GLY A 66 -23.03 -18.49 1.47
CA GLY A 66 -22.65 -18.99 2.78
C GLY A 66 -22.55 -17.89 3.85
N LYS A 67 -22.93 -18.17 5.10
CA LYS A 67 -22.80 -17.20 6.22
C LYS A 67 -21.37 -16.68 6.42
N SER A 68 -20.36 -17.49 6.11
CA SER A 68 -18.93 -17.16 6.21
C SER A 68 -18.32 -16.61 4.92
N GLU A 69 -19.09 -16.53 3.84
CA GLU A 69 -18.63 -15.97 2.57
C GLU A 69 -18.45 -14.46 2.73
N LYS A 70 -17.33 -13.94 2.23
CA LYS A 70 -16.92 -12.53 2.33
C LYS A 70 -16.67 -11.98 0.94
N ALA A 71 -17.07 -10.74 0.73
CA ALA A 71 -16.76 -10.01 -0.49
C ALA A 71 -15.41 -9.31 -0.28
N TYR A 72 -14.32 -9.98 -0.68
CA TYR A 72 -12.98 -9.47 -0.42
C TYR A 72 -12.62 -8.33 -1.36
N ILE A 73 -12.37 -7.17 -0.78
CA ILE A 73 -11.83 -5.99 -1.44
C ILE A 73 -10.57 -5.52 -0.71
N PHE A 74 -9.78 -4.69 -1.37
CA PHE A 74 -8.55 -4.14 -0.83
C PHE A 74 -8.58 -2.62 -0.88
N MET A 75 -8.11 -2.01 0.21
CA MET A 75 -7.73 -0.60 0.22
C MET A 75 -6.23 -0.51 -0.06
N VAL A 76 -5.84 0.40 -0.94
CA VAL A 76 -4.43 0.73 -1.22
C VAL A 76 -4.21 2.18 -0.82
N ARG A 77 -3.18 2.43 -0.02
CA ARG A 77 -2.82 3.78 0.43
C ARG A 77 -1.50 4.22 -0.16
N THR A 78 -1.52 5.36 -0.81
CA THR A 78 -0.31 6.02 -1.31
C THR A 78 0.27 6.95 -0.25
N ARG A 79 1.59 6.88 -0.09
CA ARG A 79 2.39 7.75 0.77
C ARG A 79 2.80 8.98 -0.03
N VAL A 80 2.52 10.16 0.51
CA VAL A 80 2.72 11.45 -0.16
C VAL A 80 3.38 12.40 0.86
N PRO A 81 4.70 12.32 1.04
CA PRO A 81 5.42 13.15 2.01
C PRO A 81 5.13 14.64 1.78
N GLY A 82 4.79 15.35 2.86
CA GLY A 82 4.43 16.76 2.80
C GLY A 82 3.13 17.09 2.07
N GLY A 83 2.39 16.08 1.60
CA GLY A 83 1.12 16.24 0.89
C GLY A 83 1.24 16.83 -0.52
N LYS A 84 2.44 16.80 -1.12
CA LYS A 84 2.70 17.38 -2.44
C LYS A 84 2.59 16.33 -3.55
N LEU A 85 1.87 16.69 -4.61
CA LEU A 85 1.68 15.88 -5.81
C LEU A 85 1.83 16.77 -7.03
N THR A 86 2.38 16.19 -8.11
CA THR A 86 2.25 16.78 -9.45
C THR A 86 0.84 16.52 -10.00
N CYS A 87 0.45 17.27 -11.04
CA CYS A 87 -0.83 17.03 -11.71
C CYS A 87 -0.91 15.61 -12.28
N ASP A 88 0.15 15.13 -12.94
CA ASP A 88 0.19 13.79 -13.56
C ASP A 88 0.04 12.68 -12.51
N GLN A 89 0.69 12.84 -11.35
CA GLN A 89 0.55 11.93 -10.23
C GLN A 89 -0.89 11.86 -9.70
N PHE A 90 -1.55 13.00 -9.58
CA PHE A 90 -2.94 13.05 -9.11
C PHE A 90 -3.92 12.46 -10.14
N LEU A 91 -3.72 12.75 -11.43
CA LEU A 91 -4.53 12.19 -12.51
C LEU A 91 -4.37 10.65 -12.57
N ALA A 92 -3.15 10.13 -12.43
CA ALA A 92 -2.94 8.68 -12.40
C ALA A 92 -3.66 7.98 -11.24
N GLU A 93 -3.78 8.62 -10.07
CA GLU A 93 -4.55 8.10 -8.93
C GLU A 93 -6.06 8.14 -9.20
N LEU A 94 -6.57 9.14 -9.93
CA LEU A 94 -7.97 9.18 -10.37
C LEU A 94 -8.27 8.08 -11.40
N ASP A 95 -7.41 7.91 -12.41
CA ASP A 95 -7.54 6.84 -13.40
C ASP A 95 -7.55 5.45 -12.73
N LEU A 96 -6.70 5.26 -11.72
CA LEU A 96 -6.68 4.04 -10.91
C LEU A 96 -7.97 3.83 -10.11
N ALA A 97 -8.55 4.89 -9.57
CA ALA A 97 -9.83 4.82 -8.86
C ALA A 97 -10.95 4.37 -9.79
N ASP A 98 -10.98 4.89 -11.01
CA ASP A 98 -12.01 4.58 -12.01
C ASP A 98 -11.84 3.19 -12.64
N GLU A 99 -10.60 2.82 -12.99
CA GLU A 99 -10.34 1.57 -13.70
C GLU A 99 -10.27 0.33 -12.79
N LEU A 100 -9.69 0.47 -11.60
CA LEU A 100 -9.30 -0.67 -10.75
C LEU A 100 -9.81 -0.57 -9.30
N GLY A 101 -10.38 0.57 -8.92
CA GLY A 101 -11.01 0.80 -7.63
C GLY A 101 -12.53 0.83 -7.73
N ASN A 102 -13.15 1.68 -6.92
CA ASN A 102 -14.60 1.88 -6.86
C ASN A 102 -15.03 3.29 -7.28
N THR A 103 -14.27 3.95 -8.16
CA THR A 103 -14.58 5.30 -8.68
C THR A 103 -14.50 6.40 -7.60
N THR A 104 -13.84 6.12 -6.47
CA THR A 104 -13.61 7.10 -5.42
C THR A 104 -12.15 7.16 -5.00
N LEU A 105 -11.64 8.39 -4.84
CA LEU A 105 -10.33 8.66 -4.29
C LEU A 105 -10.47 9.39 -2.96
N ARG A 106 -9.98 8.78 -1.87
CA ARG A 106 -10.11 9.34 -0.52
C ARG A 106 -8.82 10.04 -0.11
N ILE A 107 -8.87 11.37 -0.03
CA ILE A 107 -7.84 12.17 0.65
C ILE A 107 -7.94 11.96 2.16
N THR A 108 -6.80 11.72 2.80
CA THR A 108 -6.74 11.38 4.22
C THR A 108 -6.36 12.57 5.10
N SER A 109 -6.67 12.50 6.39
CA SER A 109 -6.21 13.49 7.39
C SER A 109 -4.69 13.55 7.57
N ARG A 110 -3.95 12.62 6.96
CA ARG A 110 -2.49 12.58 6.95
C ARG A 110 -1.88 12.89 5.59
N GLN A 111 -2.62 13.59 4.72
CA GLN A 111 -2.16 14.04 3.40
C GLN A 111 -1.79 12.92 2.41
N GLY A 112 -2.14 11.67 2.69
CA GLY A 112 -2.05 10.56 1.73
C GLY A 112 -3.36 10.34 0.98
N LEU A 113 -3.33 9.44 -0.01
CA LEU A 113 -4.48 9.04 -0.82
C LEU A 113 -4.86 7.58 -0.53
N GLN A 114 -6.14 7.24 -0.68
CA GLN A 114 -6.63 5.87 -0.56
C GLN A 114 -7.57 5.51 -1.71
N LEU A 115 -7.24 4.41 -2.38
CA LEU A 115 -8.08 3.70 -3.33
C LEU A 115 -8.79 2.58 -2.59
N HIS A 116 -10.09 2.41 -2.82
CA HIS A 116 -10.92 1.35 -2.23
C HIS A 116 -11.52 0.48 -3.34
N GLY A 117 -12.00 -0.71 -2.97
CA GLY A 117 -12.65 -1.63 -3.91
C GLY A 117 -11.69 -2.40 -4.82
N VAL A 118 -10.38 -2.30 -4.59
CA VAL A 118 -9.39 -2.99 -5.43
C VAL A 118 -9.51 -4.49 -5.21
N LEU A 119 -9.63 -5.28 -6.29
CA LEU A 119 -9.64 -6.74 -6.21
C LEU A 119 -8.22 -7.29 -6.12
N LYS A 120 -8.02 -8.44 -5.45
CA LYS A 120 -6.68 -9.05 -5.28
C LYS A 120 -5.92 -9.20 -6.61
N ARG A 121 -6.60 -9.67 -7.66
CA ARG A 121 -6.02 -9.83 -9.01
C ARG A 121 -5.48 -8.52 -9.60
N ASN A 122 -6.04 -7.38 -9.21
CA ASN A 122 -5.66 -6.05 -9.69
C ASN A 122 -4.61 -5.39 -8.78
N LEU A 123 -4.36 -5.92 -7.58
CA LEU A 123 -3.54 -5.27 -6.54
C LEU A 123 -2.11 -4.97 -7.02
N ARG A 124 -1.50 -5.91 -7.75
CA ARG A 124 -0.17 -5.72 -8.35
C ARG A 124 -0.18 -4.59 -9.38
N GLN A 125 -1.17 -4.56 -10.25
CA GLN A 125 -1.29 -3.54 -11.30
C GLN A 125 -1.44 -2.14 -10.69
N VAL A 126 -2.30 -2.00 -9.67
CA VAL A 126 -2.48 -0.73 -8.94
C VAL A 126 -1.16 -0.26 -8.35
N ILE A 127 -0.48 -1.10 -7.55
CA ILE A 127 0.77 -0.71 -6.90
C ILE A 127 1.86 -0.38 -7.93
N ARG A 128 1.91 -1.13 -9.04
CA ARG A 128 2.87 -0.87 -10.12
C ARG A 128 2.64 0.48 -10.78
N ARG A 129 1.40 0.81 -11.18
CA ARG A 129 1.05 2.10 -11.79
C ARG A 129 1.32 3.28 -10.85
N ILE A 130 1.10 3.12 -9.54
CA ILE A 130 1.50 4.12 -8.54
C ILE A 130 3.03 4.36 -8.57
N ASN A 131 3.84 3.30 -8.69
CA ASN A 131 5.30 3.43 -8.78
C ASN A 131 5.77 4.02 -10.12
N GLU A 132 5.06 3.75 -11.22
CA GLU A 132 5.36 4.31 -12.55
C GLU A 132 5.32 5.85 -12.56
N VAL A 133 4.48 6.47 -11.73
CA VAL A 133 4.42 7.94 -11.53
C VAL A 133 5.25 8.43 -10.35
N GLN A 134 6.23 7.65 -9.90
CA GLN A 134 7.18 7.97 -8.82
C GLN A 134 6.53 8.14 -7.42
N LEU A 135 5.33 7.62 -7.22
CA LEU A 135 4.70 7.50 -5.90
C LEU A 135 4.99 6.13 -5.29
N THR A 136 4.66 5.93 -4.01
CA THR A 136 4.85 4.62 -3.36
C THR A 136 3.78 4.33 -2.33
N THR A 137 3.49 3.04 -2.12
CA THR A 137 2.62 2.55 -1.04
C THR A 137 3.44 1.96 0.12
N LEU A 138 4.76 1.84 -0.03
CA LEU A 138 5.65 1.29 1.00
C LEU A 138 5.53 2.11 2.28
N ALA A 139 5.32 1.41 3.40
CA ALA A 139 5.16 2.00 4.73
C ALA A 139 4.01 3.01 4.87
N ALA A 140 3.06 3.05 3.93
CA ALA A 140 1.87 3.87 4.10
C ALA A 140 1.00 3.42 5.30
N CYS A 141 1.15 2.14 5.69
CA CYS A 141 0.47 1.47 6.78
C CYS A 141 1.43 0.50 7.52
N GLY A 142 0.94 -0.32 8.46
CA GLY A 142 1.78 -1.25 9.24
C GLY A 142 2.50 -0.61 10.44
N ASP A 143 3.38 -1.37 11.09
CA ASP A 143 4.10 -0.99 12.31
C ASP A 143 5.42 -0.27 11.95
N VAL A 144 5.30 0.85 11.23
CA VAL A 144 6.40 1.64 10.67
C VAL A 144 6.04 3.12 10.69
N GLU A 145 7.03 3.98 10.45
CA GLU A 145 6.78 5.41 10.17
C GLU A 145 5.82 5.54 8.98
N ARG A 146 4.88 6.49 9.09
CA ARG A 146 3.74 6.62 8.17
C ARG A 146 4.01 7.75 7.17
N ASN A 147 2.98 8.51 6.83
CA ASN A 147 3.16 9.71 6.04
C ASN A 147 3.68 10.84 6.94
N VAL A 148 4.83 11.41 6.56
CA VAL A 148 5.39 12.62 7.16
C VAL A 148 4.62 13.81 6.60
N MET A 149 4.00 14.57 7.49
CA MET A 149 3.17 15.72 7.11
C MET A 149 3.98 17.01 7.08
N CYS A 150 3.53 17.95 6.25
CA CYS A 150 4.03 19.33 6.21
C CYS A 150 2.87 20.28 5.89
N CYS A 151 3.07 21.59 6.09
CA CYS A 151 2.06 22.59 5.75
C CYS A 151 1.63 22.45 4.27
N PRO A 152 0.33 22.20 3.99
CA PRO A 152 -0.17 22.02 2.62
C PRO A 152 -0.33 23.35 1.87
N ALA A 153 -0.25 24.49 2.55
CA ALA A 153 -0.44 25.78 1.92
C ALA A 153 0.69 26.04 0.90
N PRO A 154 0.36 26.47 -0.33
CA PRO A 154 1.35 26.71 -1.37
C PRO A 154 2.01 28.08 -1.17
N HIS A 155 2.90 28.18 -0.17
CA HIS A 155 3.68 29.39 0.06
C HIS A 155 4.81 29.49 -0.96
N TYR A 156 4.61 30.31 -1.98
CA TYR A 156 5.65 30.62 -2.97
C TYR A 156 6.65 31.61 -2.37
N HIS A 157 7.94 31.42 -2.69
CA HIS A 157 9.04 32.27 -2.24
C HIS A 157 9.23 32.37 -0.72
N ASP A 158 8.73 31.37 0.03
CA ASP A 158 8.98 31.24 1.46
C ASP A 158 10.11 30.23 1.71
N PRO A 159 11.32 30.68 2.10
CA PRO A 159 12.45 29.77 2.31
C PRO A 159 12.24 28.82 3.50
N VAL A 160 11.46 29.22 4.51
CA VAL A 160 11.17 28.38 5.68
C VAL A 160 10.22 27.25 5.28
N HIS A 161 9.17 27.58 4.52
CA HIS A 161 8.26 26.55 3.99
C HIS A 161 9.00 25.54 3.09
N ALA A 162 9.89 26.03 2.22
CA ALA A 162 10.70 25.17 1.35
C ALA A 162 11.63 24.25 2.16
N GLU A 163 12.28 24.76 3.21
CA GLU A 163 13.13 23.95 4.10
C GLU A 163 12.32 22.88 4.84
N LEU A 164 11.13 23.22 5.34
CA LEU A 164 10.23 22.26 6.00
C LEU A 164 9.76 21.15 5.06
N GLN A 165 9.42 21.49 3.81
CA GLN A 165 9.06 20.50 2.79
C GLN A 165 10.24 19.57 2.45
N ALA A 166 11.45 20.12 2.31
CA ALA A 166 12.65 19.32 2.07
C ALA A 166 13.03 18.45 3.27
N LEU A 167 12.79 18.92 4.50
CA LEU A 167 12.96 18.12 5.71
C LEU A 167 11.96 16.97 5.77
N ALA A 168 10.70 17.21 5.41
CA ALA A 168 9.67 16.17 5.34
C ALA A 168 10.07 15.03 4.39
N ASP A 169 10.60 15.36 3.21
CA ASP A 169 11.13 14.35 2.27
C ASP A 169 12.29 13.56 2.86
N ARG A 170 13.28 14.26 3.45
CA ARG A 170 14.46 13.62 4.04
C ARG A 170 14.08 12.67 5.16
N LEU A 171 13.17 13.08 6.04
CA LEU A 171 12.66 12.22 7.12
C LEU A 171 11.91 11.02 6.55
N ALA A 172 11.04 11.25 5.56
CA ALA A 172 10.27 10.18 4.94
C ALA A 172 11.17 9.13 4.28
N ALA A 173 12.23 9.56 3.59
CA ALA A 173 13.23 8.69 2.99
C ALA A 173 14.11 7.99 4.04
N HIS A 174 14.56 8.71 5.06
CA HIS A 174 15.45 8.17 6.10
C HIS A 174 14.78 7.07 6.93
N LEU A 175 13.50 7.25 7.25
CA LEU A 175 12.71 6.33 8.07
C LEU A 175 12.00 5.25 7.24
N ALA A 176 12.11 5.29 5.91
CA ALA A 176 11.55 4.27 5.05
C ALA A 176 12.20 2.90 5.32
N PRO A 177 11.43 1.80 5.32
CA PRO A 177 11.98 0.46 5.42
C PRO A 177 13.02 0.19 4.32
N ARG A 178 14.18 -0.35 4.68
CA ARG A 178 15.26 -0.70 3.74
C ARG A 178 15.12 -2.12 3.16
N THR A 179 13.93 -2.72 3.26
CA THR A 179 13.68 -4.07 2.75
C THR A 179 13.53 -4.07 1.24
N ARG A 180 14.04 -5.12 0.58
CA ARG A 180 13.79 -5.37 -0.84
C ARG A 180 12.46 -6.06 -1.13
N ALA A 181 11.77 -6.54 -0.08
CA ALA A 181 10.53 -7.29 -0.21
C ALA A 181 9.48 -6.56 -1.06
N TYR A 182 9.32 -5.25 -0.86
CA TYR A 182 8.37 -4.44 -1.63
C TYR A 182 8.66 -4.50 -3.13
N HIS A 183 9.89 -4.16 -3.53
CA HIS A 183 10.28 -4.19 -4.93
C HIS A 183 10.17 -5.61 -5.52
N ASP A 184 10.64 -6.62 -4.80
CA ASP A 184 10.61 -8.00 -5.29
C ASP A 184 9.19 -8.55 -5.47
N ILE A 185 8.26 -8.14 -4.60
CA ILE A 185 6.87 -8.55 -4.71
C ILE A 185 6.19 -7.74 -5.82
N TRP A 186 6.24 -6.42 -5.82
CA TRP A 186 5.31 -5.61 -6.63
C TRP A 186 5.87 -5.17 -7.98
N LEU A 187 7.19 -5.06 -8.13
CA LEU A 187 7.84 -4.43 -9.28
C LEU A 187 8.63 -5.39 -10.16
N LYS A 188 8.79 -6.65 -9.73
CA LYS A 188 9.35 -7.73 -10.55
C LYS A 188 8.26 -8.63 -11.09
N ASP A 189 8.54 -9.26 -12.23
CA ASP A 189 7.74 -10.37 -12.69
C ASP A 189 7.87 -11.56 -11.72
N LEU A 190 6.75 -12.18 -11.35
CA LEU A 190 6.76 -13.26 -10.34
C LEU A 190 7.21 -14.61 -10.89
N HIS A 191 7.15 -14.82 -12.21
CA HIS A 191 7.49 -16.10 -12.83
C HIS A 191 8.98 -16.16 -13.19
N SER A 192 9.50 -15.07 -13.76
CA SER A 192 10.89 -14.93 -14.21
C SER A 192 11.80 -14.26 -13.18
N GLY A 193 11.24 -13.45 -12.26
CA GLY A 193 12.03 -12.67 -11.29
C GLY A 193 12.75 -11.46 -11.89
N GLU A 194 12.52 -11.16 -13.17
CA GLU A 194 13.11 -10.00 -13.85
C GLU A 194 12.46 -8.70 -13.39
N GLN A 195 13.25 -7.61 -13.39
CA GLN A 195 12.70 -6.27 -13.20
C GLN A 195 11.79 -5.94 -14.38
N LEU A 196 10.57 -5.50 -14.07
CA LEU A 196 9.75 -4.86 -15.09
C LEU A 196 10.40 -3.51 -15.36
N VAL A 197 11.00 -3.34 -16.55
CA VAL A 197 11.68 -2.10 -16.95
C VAL A 197 10.62 -1.06 -17.30
N PHE A 198 10.73 0.13 -16.69
CA PHE A 198 9.92 1.30 -17.04
C PHE A 198 10.87 2.35 -17.63
N GLY A 199 10.66 2.77 -18.88
CA GLY A 199 11.63 3.56 -19.67
C GLY A 199 11.71 5.06 -19.32
N PRO A 200 12.36 5.89 -20.16
CA PRO A 200 13.72 5.75 -20.66
C PRO A 200 14.67 6.43 -19.65
N ASN A 201 15.34 5.67 -18.80
CA ASN A 201 16.64 6.00 -18.17
C ASN A 201 17.00 4.81 -17.28
N GLY A 202 17.83 3.93 -17.83
CA GLY A 202 18.71 3.10 -17.02
C GLY A 202 19.82 3.91 -16.37
#